data_AF-A0A1S1BL80-F1
#
_entry.id   AF-A0A1S1BL80-F1
#
_cell.length_a   1.000
_cell.length_b   1.000
_cell.length_c   1.000
_cell.angle_alpha   90.00
_cell.angle_beta   90.00
_cell.angle_gamma   90.00
#
_symmetry.space_group_name_H-M   'P 1'
#
loop_
_entity.id
_entity.type
_entity.pdbx_description
1 polymer ?
#
loop_
_entity_poly.entity_id
_entity_poly.type
_entity_poly.pdbx_seq_one_letter_code
_entity_poly.pdbx_strand_id
1 'polypeptide(L)'
;MTQIAEALETIKPNAQDALQDSVTFSPIRWKTGWPHHLRRVPPFRDDATASITRAEVFSFASDVRSSDFAREQIIDFLGACFAYIAGQSNQVMQMQAFLRNKGNASKLLGAIRKLGGLSPVDAYASLIATGLAPKYASAVAYFLAGEQDAAGAAASPDGAAAPAIICSNRARLAGLAKDADWTADEYKEYLDALTAARDAYDSSLPLDAVEWALREFARREAK
;
A
#
# COMPACT_ATOMS: atom_id res chain seq x y z
N MET A 1 9.32 5.24 -25.99
CA MET A 1 9.50 5.31 -24.51
C MET A 1 8.34 4.57 -23.88
N THR A 2 8.57 3.79 -22.82
CA THR A 2 7.47 3.23 -22.03
C THR A 2 6.78 4.37 -21.27
N GLN A 3 5.49 4.22 -20.94
CA GLN A 3 4.74 5.23 -20.18
C GLN A 3 5.36 5.47 -18.78
N ILE A 4 6.05 4.48 -18.21
CA ILE A 4 6.86 4.65 -16.98
C ILE A 4 8.02 5.63 -17.21
N ALA A 5 8.79 5.49 -18.30
CA ALA A 5 9.93 6.36 -18.55
C ALA A 5 9.50 7.83 -18.74
N GLU A 6 8.38 8.05 -19.43
CA GLU A 6 7.78 9.39 -19.58
C GLU A 6 7.33 9.97 -18.23
N ALA A 7 6.71 9.15 -17.38
CA ALA A 7 6.33 9.56 -16.03
C ALA A 7 7.55 9.95 -15.18
N LEU A 8 8.64 9.18 -15.24
CA LEU A 8 9.88 9.47 -14.51
C LEU A 8 10.54 10.76 -14.97
N GLU A 9 10.63 11.00 -16.28
CA GLU A 9 11.18 12.25 -16.83
C GLU A 9 10.33 13.47 -16.52
N THR A 10 9.01 13.30 -16.48
CA THR A 10 8.06 14.40 -16.20
C THR A 10 8.01 14.76 -14.73
N ILE A 11 8.03 13.76 -13.85
CA ILE A 11 7.87 13.96 -12.40
C ILE A 11 9.21 14.18 -11.70
N LYS A 12 10.26 13.47 -12.13
CA LYS A 12 11.61 13.47 -11.53
C LYS A 12 11.55 13.19 -10.02
N PRO A 13 11.02 12.01 -9.62
CA PRO A 13 10.73 11.72 -8.23
C PRO A 13 12.02 11.58 -7.41
N ASN A 14 11.91 11.87 -6.12
CA ASN A 14 12.89 11.48 -5.11
C ASN A 14 12.22 10.65 -3.99
N ALA A 15 13.03 10.07 -3.10
CA ALA A 15 12.53 9.24 -1.99
C ALA A 15 11.57 10.00 -1.05
N GLN A 16 11.83 11.28 -0.79
CA GLN A 16 11.02 12.09 0.12
C GLN A 16 9.64 12.37 -0.45
N ASP A 17 9.51 12.48 -1.78
CA ASP A 17 8.22 12.72 -2.44
C ASP A 17 7.22 11.60 -2.13
N ALA A 18 7.68 10.34 -2.15
CA ALA A 18 6.84 9.19 -1.81
C ALA A 18 6.45 9.23 -0.34
N LEU A 19 7.40 9.44 0.58
CA LEU A 19 7.15 9.47 2.03
C LEU A 19 6.22 10.61 2.47
N GLN A 20 6.33 11.76 1.84
CA GLN A 20 5.52 12.96 2.14
C GLN A 20 4.20 12.99 1.38
N ASP A 21 3.92 12.03 0.48
CA ASP A 21 2.60 11.92 -0.14
C ASP A 21 1.55 11.78 0.96
N SER A 22 0.63 12.74 0.97
CA SER A 22 -0.47 12.79 1.89
C SER A 22 -1.78 12.60 1.16
N VAL A 23 -2.73 12.00 1.87
CA VAL A 23 -4.12 12.01 1.47
C VAL A 23 -4.96 12.64 2.55
N THR A 24 -6.02 13.30 2.13
CA THR A 24 -7.09 13.73 3.02
C THR A 24 -8.14 12.63 3.10
N PHE A 25 -8.67 12.39 4.30
CA PHE A 25 -9.73 11.41 4.56
C PHE A 25 -10.69 11.93 5.65
N SER A 26 -11.77 11.17 5.92
CA SER A 26 -12.75 11.52 6.95
C SER A 26 -12.66 10.54 8.14
N PRO A 27 -11.99 10.92 9.24
CA PRO A 27 -11.89 10.11 10.45
C PRO A 27 -13.24 9.65 11.01
N ILE A 28 -14.22 10.55 11.07
CA ILE A 28 -15.55 10.24 11.61
C ILE A 28 -16.24 9.13 10.81
N ARG A 29 -16.10 9.12 9.48
CA ARG A 29 -16.64 8.04 8.64
C ARG A 29 -16.01 6.70 8.98
N TRP A 30 -14.69 6.67 9.20
CA TRP A 30 -13.97 5.45 9.58
C TRP A 30 -14.41 4.93 10.94
N LYS A 31 -14.49 5.80 11.95
CA LYS A 31 -14.90 5.43 13.31
C LYS A 31 -16.33 4.91 13.37
N THR A 32 -17.26 5.59 12.73
CA THR A 32 -18.70 5.28 12.81
C THR A 32 -19.04 3.88 12.29
N GLY A 33 -18.38 3.44 11.21
CA GLY A 33 -18.59 2.11 10.64
C GLY A 33 -17.61 1.05 11.13
N TRP A 34 -16.78 1.36 12.13
CA TRP A 34 -15.75 0.43 12.61
C TRP A 34 -16.38 -0.76 13.36
N PRO A 35 -16.00 -2.02 13.08
CA PRO A 35 -16.64 -3.17 13.68
C PRO A 35 -16.38 -3.30 15.20
N HIS A 36 -17.45 -3.30 16.01
CA HIS A 36 -17.34 -3.47 17.47
C HIS A 36 -16.63 -4.76 17.91
N HIS A 37 -16.71 -5.83 17.12
CA HIS A 37 -16.04 -7.10 17.46
C HIS A 37 -14.51 -7.00 17.36
N LEU A 38 -13.96 -5.96 16.73
CA LEU A 38 -12.53 -5.69 16.77
C LEU A 38 -12.10 -5.11 18.12
N ARG A 39 -13.01 -4.60 18.95
CA ARG A 39 -12.81 -4.10 20.33
C ARG A 39 -11.82 -2.94 20.49
N ARG A 40 -11.16 -2.51 19.41
CA ARG A 40 -10.31 -1.33 19.30
C ARG A 40 -10.68 -0.57 18.04
N VAL A 41 -10.72 0.75 18.17
CA VAL A 41 -10.97 1.70 17.08
C VAL A 41 -9.65 2.41 16.81
N PRO A 42 -9.25 2.58 15.53
CA PRO A 42 -8.03 3.31 15.20
C PRO A 42 -8.00 4.69 15.87
N PRO A 43 -6.83 5.15 16.34
CA PRO A 43 -6.68 6.34 17.18
C PRO A 43 -6.75 7.66 16.39
N PHE A 44 -7.70 7.78 15.48
CA PHE A 44 -7.94 9.03 14.76
C PHE A 44 -8.57 10.08 15.66
N ARG A 45 -8.37 11.36 15.36
CA ARG A 45 -9.16 12.45 15.99
C ARG A 45 -10.58 12.45 15.45
N ASP A 46 -11.55 12.97 16.20
CA ASP A 46 -12.96 13.09 15.80
C ASP A 46 -13.21 14.27 14.86
N ASP A 47 -12.38 14.38 13.82
CA ASP A 47 -12.44 15.48 12.86
C ASP A 47 -13.23 15.06 11.61
N ALA A 48 -13.94 16.02 11.00
CA ALA A 48 -14.63 15.79 9.72
C ALA A 48 -13.63 15.50 8.60
N THR A 49 -12.42 16.03 8.71
CA THR A 49 -11.35 15.96 7.73
C THR A 49 -10.02 15.89 8.46
N ALA A 50 -9.17 14.94 8.07
CA ALA A 50 -7.78 14.84 8.50
C ALA A 50 -6.90 14.47 7.30
N SER A 51 -5.60 14.65 7.44
CA SER A 51 -4.61 14.17 6.48
C SER A 51 -3.70 13.13 7.13
N ILE A 52 -3.21 12.21 6.31
CA ILE A 52 -2.20 11.23 6.72
C ILE A 52 -1.20 11.04 5.59
N THR A 53 0.08 11.05 5.94
CA THR A 53 1.23 10.82 5.05
C THR A 53 1.60 9.34 4.98
N ARG A 54 2.37 8.93 3.96
CA ARG A 54 2.97 7.57 3.96
C ARG A 54 3.85 7.33 5.17
N ALA A 55 4.68 8.30 5.56
CA ALA A 55 5.56 8.22 6.72
C ALA A 55 4.77 7.90 8.01
N GLU A 56 3.63 8.56 8.22
CA GLU A 56 2.77 8.26 9.37
C GLU A 56 2.20 6.84 9.32
N VAL A 57 1.79 6.33 8.14
CA VAL A 57 1.33 4.93 8.00
C VAL A 57 2.48 3.95 8.28
N PHE A 58 3.69 4.25 7.83
CA PHE A 58 4.89 3.46 8.14
C PHE A 58 5.18 3.42 9.64
N SER A 59 4.93 4.50 10.39
CA SER A 59 5.03 4.50 11.86
C SER A 59 4.10 3.45 12.47
N PHE A 60 2.83 3.39 12.06
CA PHE A 60 1.91 2.36 12.54
C PHE A 60 2.36 0.94 12.14
N ALA A 61 2.89 0.76 10.92
CA ALA A 61 3.44 -0.52 10.48
C ALA A 61 4.68 -0.94 11.30
N SER A 62 5.50 0.03 11.71
CA SER A 62 6.64 -0.19 12.60
C SER A 62 6.19 -0.68 13.97
N ASP A 63 5.12 -0.13 14.52
CA ASP A 63 4.52 -0.58 15.78
C ASP A 63 4.00 -2.03 15.69
N VAL A 64 3.50 -2.46 14.53
CA VAL A 64 3.13 -3.86 14.29
C VAL A 64 4.35 -4.77 14.39
N ARG A 65 5.46 -4.41 13.72
CA ARG A 65 6.68 -5.22 13.74
C ARG A 65 7.33 -5.24 15.12
N SER A 66 7.41 -4.10 15.80
CA SER A 66 8.05 -3.98 17.12
C SER A 66 7.26 -4.68 18.24
N SER A 67 5.94 -4.82 18.06
CA SER A 67 5.06 -5.51 19.01
C SER A 67 4.88 -7.01 18.76
N ASP A 68 5.72 -7.61 17.90
CA ASP A 68 5.59 -9.01 17.46
C ASP A 68 4.18 -9.31 16.92
N PHE A 69 3.69 -8.41 16.06
CA PHE A 69 2.38 -8.52 15.42
C PHE A 69 1.21 -8.61 16.42
N ALA A 70 1.30 -7.82 17.50
CA ALA A 70 0.22 -7.69 18.46
C ALA A 70 -1.08 -7.27 17.78
N ARG A 71 -2.18 -7.94 18.13
CA ARG A 71 -3.51 -7.75 17.51
C ARG A 71 -3.92 -6.28 17.42
N GLU A 72 -3.69 -5.55 18.51
CA GLU A 72 -4.13 -4.17 18.63
C GLU A 72 -3.34 -3.22 17.71
N GLN A 73 -2.04 -3.46 17.52
CA GLN A 73 -1.24 -2.67 16.58
C GLN A 73 -1.61 -2.97 15.13
N ILE A 74 -1.94 -4.24 14.82
CA ILE A 74 -2.45 -4.58 13.48
C ILE A 74 -3.75 -3.81 13.20
N ILE A 75 -4.65 -3.69 14.18
CA ILE A 75 -5.92 -2.98 14.05
C ILE A 75 -5.69 -1.49 13.75
N ASP A 76 -4.79 -0.84 14.50
CA ASP A 76 -4.47 0.58 14.30
C ASP A 76 -3.83 0.82 12.93
N PHE A 77 -2.86 -0.03 12.57
CA PHE A 77 -2.23 -0.01 11.26
C PHE A 77 -3.23 -0.21 10.12
N LEU A 78 -4.14 -1.18 10.22
CA LEU A 78 -5.17 -1.39 9.20
C LEU A 78 -6.07 -0.17 9.06
N GLY A 79 -6.40 0.49 10.16
CA GLY A 79 -7.08 1.78 10.15
C GLY A 79 -6.32 2.81 9.31
N ALA A 80 -5.06 3.07 9.67
CA ALA A 80 -4.21 4.07 9.02
C ALA A 80 -3.98 3.75 7.53
N CYS A 81 -3.61 2.50 7.22
CA CYS A 81 -3.38 2.02 5.86
C CYS A 81 -4.65 2.15 5.01
N PHE A 82 -5.80 1.71 5.51
CA PHE A 82 -7.03 1.78 4.72
C PHE A 82 -7.53 3.20 4.54
N ALA A 83 -7.38 4.06 5.55
CA ALA A 83 -7.66 5.49 5.45
C ALA A 83 -6.78 6.15 4.37
N TYR A 84 -5.48 5.87 4.39
CA TYR A 84 -4.54 6.37 3.38
C TYR A 84 -4.90 5.92 1.96
N ILE A 85 -5.26 4.65 1.77
CA ILE A 85 -5.57 4.09 0.45
C ILE A 85 -6.93 4.57 -0.07
N ALA A 86 -7.92 4.73 0.81
CA ALA A 86 -9.26 5.19 0.44
C ALA A 86 -9.34 6.71 0.22
N GLY A 87 -8.58 7.50 0.97
CA GLY A 87 -8.73 8.96 1.02
C GLY A 87 -10.17 9.38 1.33
N GLN A 88 -10.71 10.31 0.52
CA GLN A 88 -12.11 10.76 0.59
C GLN A 88 -13.10 9.84 -0.16
N SER A 89 -12.65 8.77 -0.80
CA SER A 89 -13.53 7.92 -1.61
C SER A 89 -14.51 7.10 -0.76
N ASN A 90 -15.57 6.58 -1.40
CA ASN A 90 -16.53 5.68 -0.77
C ASN A 90 -15.97 4.26 -0.51
N GLN A 91 -14.71 3.98 -0.86
CA GLN A 91 -14.06 2.70 -0.56
C GLN A 91 -13.97 2.42 0.95
N VAL A 92 -14.08 3.45 1.80
CA VAL A 92 -14.24 3.29 3.26
C VAL A 92 -15.40 2.34 3.61
N MET A 93 -16.54 2.43 2.92
CA MET A 93 -17.70 1.58 3.19
C MET A 93 -17.44 0.12 2.82
N GLN A 94 -16.68 -0.11 1.73
CA GLN A 94 -16.30 -1.45 1.29
C GLN A 94 -15.34 -2.10 2.30
N MET A 95 -14.34 -1.37 2.77
CA MET A 95 -13.39 -1.87 3.77
C MET A 95 -14.06 -2.11 5.13
N GLN A 96 -14.98 -1.24 5.54
CA GLN A 96 -15.81 -1.48 6.73
C GLN A 96 -16.69 -2.71 6.56
N ALA A 97 -17.32 -2.92 5.40
CA ALA A 97 -18.10 -4.12 5.13
C ALA A 97 -17.23 -5.39 5.21
N PHE A 98 -16.03 -5.36 4.63
CA PHE A 98 -15.06 -6.45 4.72
C PHE A 98 -14.70 -6.76 6.18
N LEU A 99 -14.33 -5.74 6.96
CA LEU A 99 -13.95 -5.91 8.37
C LEU A 99 -15.13 -6.26 9.29
N ARG A 100 -16.37 -5.89 8.94
CA ARG A 100 -17.58 -6.28 9.70
C ARG A 100 -17.83 -7.78 9.64
N ASN A 101 -17.41 -8.45 8.57
CA ASN A 101 -17.44 -9.90 8.50
C ASN A 101 -16.33 -10.48 9.41
N LYS A 102 -16.73 -11.09 10.53
CA LYS A 102 -15.81 -11.68 11.53
C LYS A 102 -14.85 -12.71 10.92
N GLY A 103 -15.30 -13.48 9.93
CA GLY A 103 -14.49 -14.48 9.24
C GLY A 103 -13.39 -13.82 8.41
N ASN A 104 -13.74 -12.81 7.61
CA ASN A 104 -12.78 -12.05 6.81
C ASN A 104 -11.77 -11.32 7.70
N ALA A 105 -12.24 -10.62 8.74
CA ALA A 105 -11.36 -9.95 9.70
C ALA A 105 -10.38 -10.92 10.37
N SER A 106 -10.88 -12.09 10.81
CA SER A 106 -10.01 -13.11 11.44
C SER A 106 -8.98 -13.68 10.46
N LYS A 107 -9.37 -13.94 9.21
CA LYS A 107 -8.46 -14.37 8.14
C LYS A 107 -7.38 -13.33 7.86
N LEU A 108 -7.75 -12.05 7.73
CA LEU A 108 -6.82 -10.95 7.49
C LEU A 108 -5.81 -10.80 8.65
N LEU A 109 -6.30 -10.74 9.89
CA LEU A 109 -5.42 -10.66 11.07
C LEU A 109 -4.50 -11.89 11.19
N GLY A 110 -4.99 -13.07 10.81
CA GLY A 110 -4.21 -14.30 10.77
C GLY A 110 -3.14 -14.30 9.68
N ALA A 111 -3.45 -13.77 8.49
CA ALA A 111 -2.51 -13.63 7.39
C ALA A 111 -1.40 -12.63 7.72
N ILE A 112 -1.74 -11.47 8.29
CA ILE A 112 -0.78 -10.41 8.64
C ILE A 112 0.30 -10.92 9.60
N ARG A 113 -0.06 -11.72 10.61
CA ARG A 113 0.90 -12.32 11.56
C ARG A 113 1.91 -13.27 10.91
N LYS A 114 1.63 -13.75 9.70
CA LYS A 114 2.44 -14.71 8.97
C LYS A 114 3.23 -14.08 7.82
N LEU A 115 3.19 -12.76 7.69
CA LEU A 115 3.89 -12.06 6.60
C LEU A 115 5.40 -11.92 6.85
N GLY A 116 5.85 -12.04 8.10
CA GLY A 116 7.27 -11.93 8.44
C GLY A 116 8.11 -12.91 7.62
N GLY A 117 9.08 -12.38 6.86
CA GLY A 117 10.00 -13.17 6.04
C GLY A 117 9.44 -13.66 4.69
N LEU A 118 8.21 -13.32 4.32
CA LEU A 118 7.69 -13.62 2.99
C LEU A 118 8.24 -12.66 1.92
N SER A 119 8.36 -13.15 0.69
CA SER A 119 8.59 -12.26 -0.45
C SER A 119 7.40 -11.32 -0.65
N PRO A 120 7.56 -10.15 -1.28
CA PRO A 120 6.44 -9.25 -1.55
C PRO A 120 5.30 -9.87 -2.36
N VAL A 121 5.61 -10.78 -3.29
CA VAL A 121 4.59 -11.50 -4.08
C VAL A 121 3.83 -12.49 -3.20
N ASP A 122 4.52 -13.25 -2.35
CA ASP A 122 3.88 -14.21 -1.44
C ASP A 122 3.05 -13.50 -0.35
N ALA A 123 3.55 -12.38 0.16
CA ALA A 123 2.82 -11.54 1.10
C ALA A 123 1.53 -11.02 0.47
N TYR A 124 1.60 -10.50 -0.76
CA TYR A 124 0.44 -10.08 -1.53
C TYR A 124 -0.55 -11.25 -1.76
N ALA A 125 -0.05 -12.40 -2.19
CA ALA A 125 -0.85 -13.61 -2.43
C ALA A 125 -1.61 -14.05 -1.17
N SER A 126 -0.92 -14.07 -0.02
CA SER A 126 -1.50 -14.40 1.29
C SER A 126 -2.63 -13.44 1.67
N LEU A 127 -2.48 -12.15 1.35
CA LEU A 127 -3.47 -11.12 1.66
C LEU A 127 -4.70 -11.17 0.75
N ILE A 128 -4.52 -11.34 -0.57
CA ILE A 128 -5.68 -11.46 -1.49
C ILE A 128 -6.48 -12.74 -1.23
N ALA A 129 -5.85 -13.82 -0.77
CA ALA A 129 -6.52 -15.07 -0.39
C ALA A 129 -7.50 -14.89 0.80
N THR A 130 -7.39 -13.79 1.55
CA THR A 130 -8.35 -13.42 2.60
C THR A 130 -9.64 -12.80 2.05
N GLY A 131 -9.69 -12.49 0.75
CA GLY A 131 -10.74 -11.72 0.09
C GLY A 131 -10.52 -10.21 0.17
N LEU A 132 -9.35 -9.75 0.63
CA LEU A 132 -9.00 -8.34 0.64
C LEU A 132 -8.77 -7.87 -0.80
N ALA A 133 -9.31 -6.70 -1.15
CA ALA A 133 -9.17 -6.15 -2.49
C ALA A 133 -7.68 -5.91 -2.84
N PRO A 134 -7.23 -6.23 -4.06
CA PRO A 134 -5.83 -6.16 -4.52
C PRO A 134 -5.06 -4.88 -4.15
N LYS A 135 -5.67 -3.71 -4.38
CA LYS A 135 -5.07 -2.40 -4.04
C LYS A 135 -4.75 -2.28 -2.54
N TYR A 136 -5.60 -2.84 -1.69
CA TYR A 136 -5.41 -2.82 -0.24
C TYR A 136 -4.45 -3.93 0.22
N ALA A 137 -4.46 -5.09 -0.44
CA ALA A 137 -3.50 -6.16 -0.18
C ALA A 137 -2.06 -5.71 -0.47
N SER A 138 -1.82 -5.11 -1.64
CA SER A 138 -0.49 -4.56 -1.99
C SER A 138 -0.06 -3.44 -1.03
N ALA A 139 -0.98 -2.58 -0.60
CA ALA A 139 -0.68 -1.54 0.40
C ALA A 139 -0.29 -2.12 1.76
N VAL A 140 -1.03 -3.12 2.25
CA VAL A 140 -0.71 -3.80 3.51
C VAL A 140 0.67 -4.47 3.42
N ALA A 141 0.96 -5.18 2.33
CA ALA A 141 2.27 -5.79 2.10
C ALA A 141 3.39 -4.73 2.05
N TYR A 142 3.17 -3.63 1.33
CA TYR A 142 4.12 -2.52 1.18
C TYR A 142 4.48 -1.87 2.52
N PHE A 143 3.50 -1.43 3.30
CA PHE A 143 3.79 -0.74 4.56
C PHE A 143 4.41 -1.66 5.61
N LEU A 144 3.99 -2.93 5.67
CA LEU A 144 4.55 -3.91 6.61
C LEU A 144 5.96 -4.36 6.23
N ALA A 145 6.38 -4.24 4.98
CA ALA A 145 7.76 -4.48 4.58
C ALA A 145 8.74 -3.42 5.11
N GLY A 146 8.25 -2.22 5.42
CA GLY A 146 9.06 -1.11 5.93
C GLY A 146 9.41 -0.07 4.87
N GLU A 147 9.94 1.06 5.31
CA GLU A 147 10.37 2.15 4.44
C GLU A 147 11.52 1.68 3.52
N GLN A 148 11.51 2.16 2.28
CA GLN A 148 12.58 1.91 1.32
C GLN A 148 13.54 3.09 1.38
N ASP A 149 14.78 2.87 1.82
CA ASP A 149 15.83 3.88 1.76
C ASP A 149 16.73 3.67 0.53
N ALA A 150 17.61 4.63 0.23
CA ALA A 150 18.55 4.53 -0.89
C ALA A 150 19.56 3.36 -0.74
N ALA A 151 19.76 2.86 0.49
CA ALA A 151 20.59 1.68 0.79
C ALA A 151 19.81 0.34 0.66
N GLY A 152 18.49 0.38 0.76
CA GLY A 152 17.51 -0.70 0.65
C GLY A 152 16.65 -0.62 -0.62
N ALA A 153 17.08 0.18 -1.60
CA ALA A 153 16.63 0.09 -2.99
C ALA A 153 17.02 -1.26 -3.61
N ALA A 154 18.07 -1.91 -3.06
CA ALA A 154 18.35 -3.30 -3.32
C ALA A 154 17.27 -4.15 -2.66
N ALA A 155 16.77 -5.12 -3.41
CA ALA A 155 16.00 -6.25 -2.94
C ALA A 155 16.32 -6.68 -1.50
N SER A 156 15.38 -7.35 -0.82
CA SER A 156 15.71 -8.15 0.37
C SER A 156 17.04 -8.89 0.14
N PRO A 157 17.85 -9.20 1.18
CA PRO A 157 19.13 -9.91 1.02
C PRO A 157 19.07 -11.14 0.10
N ASP A 158 17.88 -11.72 -0.06
CA ASP A 158 17.53 -12.86 -0.92
C ASP A 158 17.17 -12.51 -2.39
N GLY A 159 17.31 -11.26 -2.85
CA GLY A 159 17.02 -10.85 -4.22
C GLY A 159 15.54 -10.60 -4.55
N ALA A 160 14.64 -10.58 -3.57
CA ALA A 160 13.22 -10.28 -3.78
C ALA A 160 12.97 -8.79 -4.08
N ALA A 161 12.24 -8.49 -5.17
CA ALA A 161 11.86 -7.13 -5.56
C ALA A 161 11.14 -6.40 -4.41
N ALA A 162 11.42 -5.11 -4.20
CA ALA A 162 10.74 -4.32 -3.18
C ALA A 162 9.21 -4.24 -3.47
N PRO A 163 8.34 -4.20 -2.45
CA PRO A 163 6.90 -4.06 -2.68
C PRO A 163 6.54 -2.66 -3.18
N ALA A 164 5.46 -2.55 -3.95
CA ALA A 164 4.89 -1.26 -4.35
C ALA A 164 3.35 -1.34 -4.42
N ILE A 165 2.66 -0.21 -4.30
CA ILE A 165 1.19 -0.20 -4.26
C ILE A 165 0.62 -0.23 -5.69
N ILE A 166 -0.04 -1.33 -6.07
CA ILE A 166 -0.72 -1.43 -7.37
C ILE A 166 -2.09 -0.74 -7.35
N CYS A 167 -2.43 -0.04 -8.45
CA CYS A 167 -3.77 0.49 -8.71
C CYS A 167 -4.01 0.57 -10.22
N SER A 168 -5.26 0.79 -10.66
CA SER A 168 -5.66 0.76 -12.07
C SER A 168 -4.78 1.63 -12.97
N ASN A 169 -4.62 2.90 -12.61
CA ASN A 169 -3.82 3.85 -13.39
C ASN A 169 -2.34 3.45 -13.43
N ARG A 170 -1.78 2.95 -12.32
CA ARG A 170 -0.37 2.53 -12.24
C ARG A 170 -0.13 1.25 -13.03
N ALA A 171 -1.03 0.28 -12.92
CA ALA A 171 -0.98 -0.97 -13.67
C ALA A 171 -1.02 -0.68 -15.18
N ARG A 172 -1.91 0.23 -15.62
CA ARG A 172 -1.98 0.69 -17.01
C ARG A 172 -0.67 1.32 -17.47
N LEU A 173 -0.13 2.28 -16.70
CA LEU A 173 1.16 2.92 -17.04
C LEU A 173 2.33 1.92 -17.06
N ALA A 174 2.26 0.87 -16.24
CA ALA A 174 3.22 -0.23 -16.21
C ALA A 174 3.00 -1.27 -17.32
N GLY A 175 1.98 -1.11 -18.17
CA GLY A 175 1.71 -1.98 -19.31
C GLY A 175 0.91 -3.24 -18.99
N LEU A 176 0.32 -3.36 -17.80
CA LEU A 176 -0.59 -4.46 -17.49
C LEU A 176 -1.89 -4.31 -18.28
N ALA A 177 -2.39 -5.42 -18.81
CA ALA A 177 -3.63 -5.45 -19.58
C ALA A 177 -4.89 -5.25 -18.72
N LYS A 178 -4.84 -5.65 -17.44
CA LYS A 178 -5.94 -5.53 -16.48
C LYS A 178 -5.77 -4.33 -15.57
N ASP A 179 -6.88 -3.73 -15.18
CA ASP A 179 -6.97 -2.58 -14.30
C ASP A 179 -7.58 -2.90 -12.91
N ALA A 180 -7.90 -4.18 -12.64
CA ALA A 180 -8.40 -4.68 -11.35
C ALA A 180 -8.13 -6.19 -11.18
N ASP A 181 -8.42 -6.71 -9.98
CA ASP A 181 -8.43 -8.15 -9.66
C ASP A 181 -7.13 -8.91 -9.98
N TRP A 182 -5.98 -8.23 -9.79
CA TRP A 182 -4.67 -8.78 -10.14
C TRP A 182 -4.29 -10.02 -9.32
N THR A 183 -3.83 -11.06 -10.00
CA THR A 183 -3.23 -12.25 -9.38
C THR A 183 -1.85 -11.93 -8.81
N ALA A 184 -1.26 -12.89 -8.09
CA ALA A 184 0.11 -12.77 -7.61
C ALA A 184 1.12 -12.66 -8.77
N ASP A 185 0.90 -13.40 -9.86
CA ASP A 185 1.75 -13.34 -11.06
C ASP A 185 1.65 -11.97 -11.74
N GLU A 186 0.44 -11.42 -11.90
CA GLU A 186 0.25 -10.07 -12.47
C GLU A 186 0.85 -8.99 -11.55
N TYR A 187 0.75 -9.15 -10.24
CA TYR A 187 1.43 -8.27 -9.29
C TYR A 187 2.96 -8.38 -9.41
N LYS A 188 3.50 -9.59 -9.66
CA LYS A 188 4.93 -9.77 -9.94
C LYS A 188 5.33 -9.04 -11.23
N GLU A 189 4.58 -9.21 -12.32
CA GLU A 189 4.83 -8.50 -13.58
C GLU A 189 4.85 -6.98 -13.39
N TYR A 190 3.96 -6.46 -12.55
CA TYR A 190 3.95 -5.06 -12.16
C TYR A 190 5.24 -4.64 -11.45
N LEU A 191 5.69 -5.38 -10.43
CA LEU A 191 6.93 -5.07 -9.70
C LEU A 191 8.17 -5.18 -10.61
N ASP A 192 8.21 -6.18 -11.49
CA ASP A 192 9.29 -6.37 -12.46
C ASP A 192 9.36 -5.18 -13.44
N ALA A 193 8.20 -4.71 -13.93
CA ALA A 193 8.13 -3.55 -14.83
C ALA A 193 8.61 -2.25 -14.14
N LEU A 194 8.23 -2.02 -12.89
CA LEU A 194 8.74 -0.89 -12.11
C LEU A 194 10.25 -0.99 -11.88
N THR A 195 10.75 -2.18 -11.54
CA THR A 195 12.17 -2.42 -11.25
C THR A 195 13.01 -2.19 -12.49
N ALA A 196 12.61 -2.75 -13.63
CA ALA A 196 13.32 -2.55 -14.90
C ALA A 196 13.35 -1.08 -15.32
N ALA A 197 12.25 -0.35 -15.11
CA ALA A 197 12.19 1.06 -15.46
C ALA A 197 12.99 1.94 -14.50
N ARG A 198 12.99 1.62 -13.19
CA ARG A 198 13.88 2.23 -12.20
C ARG A 198 15.33 2.06 -12.63
N ASP A 199 15.76 0.82 -12.87
CA ASP A 199 17.15 0.50 -13.16
C ASP A 199 17.65 1.17 -14.46
N ALA A 200 16.76 1.36 -15.43
CA ALA A 200 17.06 2.10 -16.65
C ALA A 200 17.13 3.63 -16.48
N TYR A 201 16.41 4.18 -15.49
CA TYR A 201 16.35 5.63 -15.22
C TYR A 201 17.39 6.07 -14.19
N ASP A 202 17.30 5.51 -12.98
CA ASP A 202 18.20 5.71 -11.86
C ASP A 202 18.03 4.55 -10.85
N SER A 203 18.99 3.63 -10.84
CA SER A 203 18.96 2.45 -9.97
C SER A 203 19.12 2.76 -8.47
N SER A 204 19.45 4.00 -8.11
CA SER A 204 19.54 4.43 -6.71
C SER A 204 18.19 4.85 -6.12
N LEU A 205 17.15 5.03 -6.95
CA LEU A 205 15.82 5.37 -6.48
C LEU A 205 15.17 4.21 -5.73
N PRO A 206 14.40 4.46 -4.65
CA PRO A 206 13.53 3.44 -4.10
C PRO A 206 12.39 3.13 -5.08
N LEU A 207 11.88 1.90 -5.06
CA LEU A 207 10.87 1.47 -6.02
C LEU A 207 9.54 2.22 -5.82
N ASP A 208 9.25 2.62 -4.58
CA ASP A 208 8.06 3.38 -4.25
C ASP A 208 8.08 4.83 -4.76
N ALA A 209 9.26 5.42 -5.02
CA ALA A 209 9.39 6.69 -5.72
C ALA A 209 8.96 6.56 -7.19
N VAL A 210 9.28 5.43 -7.85
CA VAL A 210 8.82 5.13 -9.20
C VAL A 210 7.30 4.93 -9.22
N GLU A 211 6.76 4.14 -8.29
CA GLU A 211 5.32 3.97 -8.14
C GLU A 211 4.60 5.30 -7.89
N TRP A 212 5.18 6.17 -7.04
CA TRP A 212 4.64 7.49 -6.76
C TRP A 212 4.65 8.38 -8.00
N ALA A 213 5.71 8.35 -8.82
CA ALA A 213 5.76 9.10 -10.07
C ALA A 213 4.66 8.70 -11.04
N LEU A 214 4.38 7.40 -11.19
CA LEU A 214 3.25 6.91 -12.00
C LEU A 214 1.92 7.46 -11.49
N ARG A 215 1.72 7.47 -10.17
CA ARG A 215 0.51 8.02 -9.56
C ARG A 215 0.34 9.51 -9.88
N GLU A 216 1.41 10.29 -9.72
CA GLU A 216 1.38 11.73 -9.92
C GLU A 216 1.22 12.10 -11.39
N PHE A 217 1.89 11.37 -12.28
CA PHE A 217 1.72 11.51 -13.72
C PHE A 217 0.25 11.28 -14.13
N ALA A 218 -0.35 10.17 -13.72
CA ALA A 218 -1.77 9.89 -14.00
C ALA A 218 -2.73 10.94 -13.41
N ARG A 219 -2.40 11.54 -12.26
CA ARG A 219 -3.20 12.63 -11.66
C ARG A 219 -3.15 13.91 -12.49
N ARG A 220 -2.01 14.20 -13.12
CA ARG A 220 -1.83 15.36 -13.99
C ARG A 220 -2.55 15.20 -15.32
N GLU A 221 -2.57 13.98 -15.88
CA GLU A 221 -3.32 13.67 -17.11
C GLU A 221 -4.85 13.76 -16.94
N ALA A 222 -5.35 13.59 -15.71
CA ALA A 222 -6.79 13.63 -15.42
C ALA A 222 -7.35 15.03 -15.17
N LYS A 223 -6.52 16.08 -15.21
CA LYS A 223 -6.91 17.49 -15.03
C LYS A 223 -6.97 18.20 -16.38
#